data_AF-X0YT29-F1
#
_entry.id   AF-X0YT29-F1
#
_cell.length_a   1.000
_cell.length_b   1.000
_cell.length_c   1.000
_cell.angle_alpha   90.00
_cell.angle_beta   90.00
_cell.angle_gamma   90.00
#
_symmetry.space_group_name_H-M   'P 1'
#
loop_
_entity.id
_entity.type
_entity.pdbx_description
1 polymer ?
#
loop_
_entity_poly.entity_id
_entity_poly.type
_entity_poly.pdbx_seq_one_letter_code
_entity_poly.pdbx_strand_id
1 'polypeptide(L)'
;SARKPLFMDESAHDWHMVKLGRSLGWTGVALKTCKTQTGALLTLCWAKAHGMTLMVQDLTNPMLAQVPHVLLAAHAGTIMGVETNSMQFYPEASLAEAEVHPGLYQRRQGQVDLSTIKGPGFGYDIGKIERQLEP
;
A
#
# COMPACT_ATOMS: atom_id res chain seq x y z
N SER A 1 8.72 23.55 -6.67
CA SER A 1 7.73 22.64 -6.07
C SER A 1 6.66 23.32 -5.22
N ALA A 2 6.79 24.59 -4.81
CA ALA A 2 5.79 25.26 -3.95
C ALA A 2 4.35 25.35 -4.53
N ARG A 3 4.15 25.12 -5.84
CA ARG A 3 2.83 25.19 -6.49
C ARG A 3 2.10 23.85 -6.56
N LYS A 4 2.83 22.74 -6.63
CA LYS A 4 2.27 21.37 -6.76
C LYS A 4 3.23 20.36 -6.12
N PRO A 5 2.71 19.38 -5.34
CA PRO A 5 3.50 18.26 -4.85
C PRO A 5 4.15 17.47 -6.00
N LEU A 6 5.37 17.00 -5.77
CA LEU A 6 6.14 16.16 -6.68
C LEU A 6 6.48 14.85 -5.96
N PHE A 7 5.94 13.73 -6.44
CA PHE A 7 6.05 12.42 -5.80
C PHE A 7 7.04 11.52 -6.53
N MET A 8 8.04 11.04 -5.81
CA MET A 8 8.93 10.00 -6.33
C MET A 8 8.22 8.66 -6.36
N ASP A 9 8.28 7.97 -7.49
CA ASP A 9 7.80 6.60 -7.64
C ASP A 9 8.94 5.64 -7.97
N GLU A 10 9.46 5.64 -9.20
CA GLU A 10 10.27 4.56 -9.76
C GLU A 10 11.49 4.24 -8.89
N SER A 11 12.22 5.27 -8.47
CA SER A 11 13.42 5.16 -7.61
C SER A 11 13.13 5.09 -6.10
N ALA A 12 11.87 5.15 -5.67
CA ALA A 12 11.46 5.20 -4.27
C ALA A 12 11.41 3.83 -3.56
N HIS A 13 12.40 2.97 -3.78
CA HIS A 13 12.50 1.65 -3.13
C HIS A 13 13.52 1.63 -1.98
N ASP A 14 14.36 2.66 -1.85
CA ASP A 14 15.33 2.87 -0.76
C ASP A 14 15.27 4.33 -0.28
N TRP A 15 15.25 4.54 1.03
CA TRP A 15 15.21 5.87 1.62
C TRP A 15 16.44 6.72 1.26
N HIS A 16 17.59 6.11 0.96
CA HIS A 16 18.76 6.85 0.46
C HIS A 16 18.49 7.51 -0.90
N MET A 17 17.73 6.84 -1.78
CA MET A 17 17.31 7.41 -3.05
C MET A 17 16.30 8.54 -2.84
N VAL A 18 15.40 8.39 -1.87
CA VAL A 18 14.44 9.43 -1.50
C VAL A 18 15.15 10.65 -0.91
N LYS A 19 16.21 10.44 -0.12
CA LYS A 19 17.10 11.52 0.35
C LYS A 19 17.73 12.28 -0.81
N LEU A 20 18.27 11.56 -1.80
CA LEU A 20 18.81 12.19 -3.01
C LEU A 20 17.72 12.97 -3.76
N GLY A 21 16.56 12.36 -4.00
CA GLY A 21 15.45 13.03 -4.69
C GLY A 21 14.95 14.28 -3.95
N ARG A 22 14.88 14.25 -2.61
CA ARG A 22 14.55 15.46 -1.84
C ARG A 22 15.55 16.58 -2.11
N SER A 23 16.85 16.28 -2.19
CA SER A 23 17.88 17.27 -2.52
C SER A 23 17.75 17.83 -3.95
N LEU A 24 17.12 17.07 -4.85
CA LEU A 24 16.81 17.44 -6.23
C LEU A 24 15.43 18.14 -6.37
N GLY A 25 14.72 18.40 -5.27
CA GLY A 25 13.47 19.16 -5.27
C GLY A 25 12.18 18.34 -5.26
N TRP A 26 12.25 17.02 -5.15
CA TRP A 26 11.08 16.17 -4.88
C TRP A 26 10.52 16.47 -3.48
N THR A 27 9.19 16.44 -3.34
CA THR A 27 8.49 16.90 -2.12
C THR A 27 7.63 15.83 -1.46
N GLY A 28 7.40 14.72 -2.15
CA GLY A 28 6.71 13.56 -1.62
C GLY A 28 7.25 12.26 -2.21
N VAL A 29 6.74 11.15 -1.69
CA VAL A 29 7.16 9.81 -2.08
C VAL A 29 5.98 8.84 -2.10
N ALA A 30 5.95 7.96 -3.10
CA ALA A 30 5.04 6.86 -3.23
C ALA A 30 5.62 5.58 -2.63
N LEU A 31 4.99 5.10 -1.57
CA LEU A 31 5.36 3.85 -0.92
C LEU A 31 4.61 2.69 -1.56
N LYS A 32 5.31 1.58 -1.80
CA LYS A 32 4.78 0.39 -2.48
C LYS A 32 5.29 -0.85 -1.77
N THR A 33 4.39 -1.61 -1.13
CA THR A 33 4.75 -2.84 -0.42
C THR A 33 5.31 -3.91 -1.36
N CYS A 34 4.85 -3.91 -2.62
CA CYS A 34 5.31 -4.81 -3.67
C CYS A 34 6.72 -4.52 -4.19
N LYS A 35 7.27 -3.32 -3.96
CA LYS A 35 8.69 -3.06 -4.21
C LYS A 35 9.48 -3.68 -3.08
N THR A 36 9.25 -3.21 -1.85
CA THR A 36 9.73 -3.85 -0.62
C THR A 36 8.88 -3.39 0.58
N GLN A 37 8.56 -4.30 1.50
CA GLN A 37 7.92 -3.92 2.77
C GLN A 37 8.88 -3.11 3.66
N THR A 38 10.11 -3.59 3.83
CA THR A 38 11.12 -2.95 4.68
C THR A 38 11.50 -1.57 4.17
N GLY A 39 11.75 -1.43 2.85
CA GLY A 39 12.07 -0.14 2.25
C GLY A 39 10.90 0.84 2.34
N ALA A 40 9.65 0.37 2.20
CA ALA A 40 8.48 1.21 2.43
C ALA A 40 8.41 1.75 3.87
N LEU A 41 8.67 0.91 4.88
CA LEU A 41 8.68 1.33 6.29
C LEU A 41 9.83 2.29 6.62
N LEU A 42 11.05 2.00 6.16
CA LEU A 42 12.19 2.89 6.39
C LEU A 42 12.00 4.23 5.69
N THR A 43 11.50 4.21 4.45
CA THR A 43 11.17 5.42 3.70
C THR A 43 10.05 6.21 4.36
N LEU A 44 8.99 5.55 4.85
CA LEU A 44 7.92 6.17 5.61
C LEU A 44 8.48 6.99 6.80
N CYS A 45 9.29 6.34 7.65
CA CYS A 45 9.89 6.99 8.82
C CYS A 45 10.78 8.17 8.42
N TRP A 46 11.66 7.97 7.44
CA TRP A 46 12.58 9.00 6.98
C TRP A 46 11.84 10.20 6.36
N ALA A 47 10.90 9.95 5.46
CA ALA A 47 10.10 10.99 4.80
C ALA A 47 9.29 11.82 5.80
N LYS A 48 8.64 11.17 6.79
CA LYS A 48 7.94 11.88 7.88
C LYS A 48 8.87 12.79 8.66
N ALA A 49 10.04 12.29 9.05
CA ALA A 49 11.04 13.08 9.78
C ALA A 49 11.54 14.31 9.00
N HIS A 50 11.40 14.31 7.67
CA HIS A 50 11.87 15.38 6.79
C HIS A 50 10.72 16.20 6.16
N GLY A 51 9.49 16.05 6.68
CA GLY A 51 8.32 16.80 6.25
C GLY A 51 7.88 16.53 4.82
N MET A 52 8.22 15.37 4.26
CA MET A 52 7.79 14.97 2.92
C MET A 52 6.38 14.39 2.97
N THR A 53 5.60 14.66 1.92
CA THR A 53 4.26 14.11 1.79
C THR A 53 4.29 12.66 1.31
N LEU A 54 3.31 11.87 1.74
CA LEU A 54 3.27 10.43 1.49
C LEU A 54 2.05 10.05 0.67
N MET A 55 2.23 9.09 -0.23
CA MET A 55 1.15 8.34 -0.85
C MET A 55 1.49 6.85 -0.77
N VAL A 56 0.46 6.00 -0.77
CA VAL A 56 0.63 4.56 -0.84
C VAL A 56 0.00 4.10 -2.14
N GLN A 57 0.84 3.50 -2.99
CA GLN A 57 0.51 3.09 -4.35
C GLN A 57 0.71 1.60 -4.55
N ASP A 58 0.10 1.08 -5.61
CA ASP A 58 0.19 -0.32 -5.95
C ASP A 58 0.70 -0.54 -7.38
N LEU A 59 0.98 -1.78 -7.77
CA LEU A 59 1.34 -2.19 -9.14
C LEU A 59 0.38 -3.26 -9.68
N THR A 60 -0.90 -3.16 -9.28
CA THR A 60 -1.90 -4.21 -9.51
C THR A 60 -1.60 -5.50 -8.74
N ASN A 61 -1.66 -5.44 -7.41
CA ASN A 61 -1.42 -6.60 -6.55
C ASN A 61 -2.73 -7.13 -5.93
N PRO A 62 -3.35 -8.17 -6.53
CA PRO A 62 -4.54 -8.80 -5.99
C PRO A 62 -4.19 -9.74 -4.82
N MET A 63 -5.16 -10.54 -4.37
CA MET A 63 -4.97 -11.60 -3.38
C MET A 63 -4.44 -11.05 -2.04
N LEU A 64 -3.55 -11.78 -1.37
CA LEU A 64 -3.00 -11.42 -0.06
C LEU A 64 -2.22 -10.10 -0.06
N ALA A 65 -1.67 -9.66 -1.19
CA ALA A 65 -0.84 -8.45 -1.25
C ALA A 65 -1.61 -7.16 -0.91
N GLN A 66 -2.94 -7.19 -1.04
CA GLN A 66 -3.84 -6.12 -0.58
C GLN A 66 -3.69 -5.79 0.90
N VAL A 67 -3.49 -6.82 1.73
CA VAL A 67 -3.54 -6.71 3.18
C VAL A 67 -2.39 -5.84 3.73
N PRO A 68 -1.09 -6.13 3.46
CA PRO A 68 0.00 -5.27 3.91
C PRO A 68 -0.06 -3.89 3.25
N HIS A 69 -0.59 -3.79 2.03
CA HIS A 69 -0.75 -2.53 1.30
C HIS A 69 -1.71 -1.56 2.00
N VAL A 70 -2.93 -1.99 2.33
CA VAL A 70 -3.89 -1.13 3.03
C VAL A 70 -3.51 -0.89 4.49
N LEU A 71 -2.82 -1.83 5.14
CA LEU A 71 -2.26 -1.63 6.48
C LEU A 71 -1.19 -0.54 6.46
N LEU A 72 -0.28 -0.58 5.48
CA LEU A 72 0.70 0.48 5.30
C LEU A 72 0.01 1.83 5.14
N ALA A 73 -1.02 1.92 4.29
CA ALA A 73 -1.77 3.16 4.10
C ALA A 73 -2.46 3.66 5.38
N ALA A 74 -3.10 2.77 6.14
CA ALA A 74 -3.78 3.10 7.39
C ALA A 74 -2.83 3.71 8.43
N HIS A 75 -1.54 3.35 8.41
CA HIS A 75 -0.52 3.87 9.32
C HIS A 75 0.38 4.96 8.72
N ALA A 76 0.39 5.12 7.39
CA ALA A 76 1.29 6.04 6.71
C ALA A 76 0.88 7.51 6.87
N GLY A 77 -0.41 7.83 7.04
CA GLY A 77 -0.87 9.22 7.02
C GLY A 77 -0.70 9.83 5.63
N THR A 78 -1.29 9.17 4.63
CA THR A 78 -1.18 9.54 3.22
C THR A 78 -1.93 10.83 2.90
N ILE A 79 -1.59 11.47 1.77
CA ILE A 79 -2.23 12.71 1.32
C ILE A 79 -3.69 12.53 0.89
N MET A 80 -4.01 11.42 0.21
CA MET A 80 -5.30 11.19 -0.45
C MET A 80 -5.69 9.70 -0.39
N GLY A 81 -5.70 9.11 0.80
CA GLY A 81 -6.07 7.70 0.96
C GLY A 81 -5.05 6.75 0.33
N VAL A 82 -5.52 5.71 -0.37
CA VAL A 82 -4.69 4.63 -0.90
C VAL A 82 -5.08 4.30 -2.34
N GLU A 83 -4.11 4.09 -3.20
CA GLU A 83 -4.37 3.53 -4.53
C GLU A 83 -4.63 2.03 -4.38
N THR A 84 -5.87 1.62 -4.56
CA THR A 84 -6.24 0.21 -4.51
C THR A 84 -7.39 0.02 -5.49
N ASN A 85 -7.09 -0.36 -6.73
CA ASN A 85 -8.09 -0.51 -7.79
C ASN A 85 -8.12 -1.90 -8.42
N SER A 86 -7.16 -2.78 -8.11
CA SER A 86 -7.04 -4.10 -8.74
C SER A 86 -8.30 -4.93 -8.60
N MET A 87 -8.97 -4.89 -7.45
CA MET A 87 -10.20 -5.65 -7.22
C MET A 87 -11.41 -5.10 -7.97
N GLN A 88 -11.30 -3.91 -8.58
CA GLN A 88 -12.34 -3.37 -9.46
C GLN A 88 -12.11 -3.77 -10.93
N PHE A 89 -10.85 -4.00 -11.33
CA PHE A 89 -10.47 -4.31 -12.71
C PHE A 89 -10.10 -5.79 -12.94
N TYR A 90 -9.72 -6.51 -11.89
CA TYR A 90 -9.44 -7.94 -11.87
C TYR A 90 -9.94 -8.58 -10.55
N PRO A 91 -11.28 -8.56 -10.32
CA PRO A 91 -11.88 -9.03 -9.07
C PRO A 91 -11.66 -10.54 -8.82
N GLU A 92 -11.73 -11.33 -9.88
CA GLU A 92 -11.70 -12.80 -9.81
C GLU A 92 -10.42 -13.35 -9.16
N ALA A 93 -9.29 -12.65 -9.35
CA ALA A 93 -8.02 -13.04 -8.74
C ALA A 93 -8.06 -13.08 -7.21
N SER A 94 -8.99 -12.35 -6.56
CA SER A 94 -9.03 -12.26 -5.09
C SER A 94 -10.25 -12.93 -4.45
N LEU A 95 -11.00 -13.77 -5.18
CA LEU A 95 -12.26 -14.34 -4.67
C LEU A 95 -12.08 -15.10 -3.35
N ALA A 96 -11.05 -15.95 -3.25
CA ALA A 96 -10.83 -16.73 -2.04
C ALA A 96 -10.53 -15.85 -0.81
N GLU A 97 -9.73 -14.79 -0.98
CA GLU A 97 -9.46 -13.85 0.11
C GLU A 97 -10.69 -12.99 0.43
N ALA A 98 -11.51 -12.65 -0.58
CA ALA A 98 -12.72 -11.86 -0.40
C ALA A 98 -13.79 -12.56 0.44
N GLU A 99 -13.83 -13.90 0.46
CA GLU A 99 -14.72 -14.66 1.37
C GLU A 99 -14.34 -14.47 2.84
N VAL A 100 -13.05 -14.33 3.14
CA VAL A 100 -12.54 -14.15 4.52
C VAL A 100 -12.53 -12.67 4.92
N HIS A 101 -12.25 -11.80 3.97
CA HIS A 101 -11.95 -10.39 4.19
C HIS A 101 -12.78 -9.46 3.27
N PRO A 102 -14.12 -9.58 3.22
CA PRO A 102 -14.94 -8.95 2.17
C PRO A 102 -14.75 -7.43 2.05
N GLY A 103 -14.59 -6.75 3.19
CA GLY A 103 -14.37 -5.30 3.25
C GLY A 103 -13.07 -4.81 2.59
N LEU A 104 -12.03 -5.65 2.53
CA LEU A 104 -10.74 -5.32 1.92
C LEU A 104 -10.80 -5.35 0.39
N TYR A 105 -11.66 -6.20 -0.15
CA TYR A 105 -11.75 -6.46 -1.59
C TYR A 105 -12.91 -5.72 -2.26
N GLN A 106 -13.78 -5.06 -1.49
CA GLN A 106 -14.87 -4.24 -2.00
C GLN A 106 -14.66 -2.76 -1.66
N ARG A 107 -14.93 -1.88 -2.64
CA ARG A 107 -14.95 -0.42 -2.40
C ARG A 107 -16.38 0.04 -2.27
N ARG A 108 -16.73 0.67 -1.15
CA ARG A 108 -18.02 1.32 -0.95
C ARG A 108 -17.80 2.77 -0.61
N GLN A 109 -18.41 3.68 -1.37
CA GLN A 109 -18.23 5.13 -1.20
C GLN A 109 -16.75 5.57 -1.18
N GLY A 110 -15.92 4.93 -2.01
CA GLY A 110 -14.49 5.23 -2.11
C GLY A 110 -13.64 4.72 -0.93
N GLN A 111 -14.17 3.82 -0.09
CA GLN A 111 -13.47 3.29 1.08
C GLN A 111 -13.37 1.77 1.04
N VAL A 112 -12.35 1.24 1.70
CA VAL A 112 -12.15 -0.19 2.02
C VAL A 112 -12.28 -0.37 3.52
N ASP A 113 -12.85 -1.49 3.95
CA ASP A 113 -13.03 -1.82 5.37
C ASP A 113 -11.97 -2.84 5.84
N LEU A 114 -11.20 -2.44 6.85
CA LEU A 114 -10.11 -3.22 7.44
C LEU A 114 -10.53 -3.99 8.69
N SER A 115 -11.80 -3.92 9.10
CA SER A 115 -12.33 -4.47 10.37
C SER A 115 -12.10 -5.97 10.57
N THR A 116 -11.88 -6.72 9.49
CA THR A 116 -11.60 -8.15 9.50
C THR A 116 -10.14 -8.49 9.77
N ILE A 117 -9.21 -7.52 9.60
CA ILE A 117 -7.80 -7.71 9.95
C ILE A 117 -7.66 -7.64 11.47
N LYS A 118 -7.23 -8.75 12.08
CA LYS A 118 -7.11 -8.86 13.54
C LYS A 118 -5.83 -9.60 13.94
N GLY A 119 -5.40 -9.34 15.17
CA GLY A 119 -4.27 -10.04 15.78
C GLY A 119 -2.90 -9.55 15.31
N PRO A 120 -1.83 -10.28 15.67
CA PRO A 120 -0.46 -9.91 15.32
C PRO A 120 -0.15 -10.13 13.84
N GLY A 121 0.91 -9.46 13.37
CA GLY A 121 1.36 -9.56 11.98
C GLY A 121 0.42 -8.83 11.02
N PHE A 122 0.20 -9.42 9.84
CA PHE A 122 -0.69 -8.84 8.83
C PHE A 122 -2.15 -9.33 8.95
N GLY A 123 -2.46 -10.23 9.87
CA GLY A 123 -3.83 -10.72 10.07
C GLY A 123 -4.45 -11.39 8.83
N TYR A 124 -3.63 -12.09 8.03
CA TYR A 124 -4.03 -12.72 6.77
C TYR A 124 -5.10 -13.82 6.89
N ASP A 125 -5.19 -14.47 8.05
CA ASP A 125 -6.10 -15.61 8.29
C ASP A 125 -6.02 -16.72 7.21
N ILE A 126 -4.80 -17.05 6.77
CA ILE A 126 -4.51 -17.98 5.65
C ILE A 126 -5.25 -19.32 5.80
N GLY A 127 -5.39 -19.83 7.03
CA GLY A 127 -6.06 -21.10 7.29
C GLY A 127 -7.56 -21.13 6.93
N LYS A 128 -8.18 -19.97 6.71
CA LYS A 128 -9.59 -19.85 6.26
C LYS A 128 -9.73 -19.54 4.78
N ILE A 129 -8.63 -19.24 4.09
CA ILE A 129 -8.64 -18.88 2.67
C ILE A 129 -8.55 -20.17 1.85
N GLU A 130 -9.67 -20.59 1.27
CA GLU A 130 -9.76 -21.78 0.43
C GLU A 130 -9.23 -21.51 -0.99
N ARG A 131 -7.94 -21.17 -1.08
CA ARG A 131 -7.26 -20.93 -2.36
C ARG A 131 -6.53 -22.17 -2.84
N GLN A 132 -6.89 -22.62 -4.04
CA GLN A 132 -6.09 -23.57 -4.80
C GLN A 132 -5.04 -22.81 -5.61
N LEU A 133 -3.77 -23.18 -5.43
CA LEU A 133 -2.68 -22.68 -6.26
C LEU A 133 -2.38 -23.74 -7.33
N GLU A 134 -2.13 -23.28 -8.55
CA GLU A 134 -1.60 -24.18 -9.58
C GLU A 134 -0.20 -24.66 -9.16
N PRO A 135 0.21 -25.88 -9.58
CA PRO A 135 1.51 -26.47 -9.25
C PRO A 135 2.71 -25.62 -9.67
#